data_AF-A0A2X3C7M9-F1
#
_entry.id   AF-A0A2X3C7M9-F1
#
_cell.length_a   1.000
_cell.length_b   1.000
_cell.length_c   1.000
_cell.angle_alpha   90.00
_cell.angle_beta   90.00
_cell.angle_gamma   90.00
#
_symmetry.space_group_name_H-M   'P 1'
#
loop_
_entity.id
_entity.type
_entity.pdbx_description
1 polymer ?
#
loop_
_entity_poly.entity_id
_entity_poly.type
_entity_poly.pdbx_seq_one_letter_code
_entity_poly.pdbx_strand_id
1 'polypeptide(L)'
;MTIGNNRLVLFLSFCRINDLDTALNHIFPLPTGDIFSNRMVWFEDKQILSEIVIMRGVEPARWNTPLPLSVGKNETINATHDGRHWRRYPEPHRLTTREEQA
;
A
#
# COMPACT_ATOMS: atom_id res chain seq x y z
N MET A 1 0.31 4.77 10.43
CA MET A 1 0.88 5.18 9.14
C MET A 1 0.43 6.60 8.84
N THR A 2 1.24 7.37 8.14
CA THR A 2 0.97 8.77 7.79
C THR A 2 1.31 9.00 6.32
N ILE A 3 0.55 9.87 5.64
CA ILE A 3 0.81 10.26 4.25
C ILE A 3 1.19 11.73 4.23
N GLY A 4 2.34 12.06 3.65
CA GLY A 4 2.79 13.44 3.52
C GLY A 4 3.86 13.58 2.46
N ASN A 5 3.86 14.71 1.74
CA ASN A 5 4.87 15.02 0.72
C ASN A 5 5.07 13.88 -0.31
N ASN A 6 3.96 13.30 -0.80
CA ASN A 6 3.92 12.14 -1.71
C ASN A 6 4.64 10.87 -1.21
N ARG A 7 4.77 10.72 0.12
CA ARG A 7 5.34 9.53 0.75
C ARG A 7 4.35 8.92 1.74
N LEU A 8 4.31 7.59 1.79
CA LEU A 8 3.63 6.83 2.82
C LEU A 8 4.68 6.41 3.87
N VAL A 9 4.47 6.81 5.12
CA VAL A 9 5.39 6.53 6.24
C VAL A 9 4.72 5.53 7.19
N LEU A 10 5.41 4.42 7.46
CA LEU A 10 5.00 3.40 8.42
C LEU A 10 6.04 3.28 9.52
N PHE A 11 5.55 3.11 10.75
CA PHE A 11 6.36 2.71 11.89
C PHE A 11 5.89 1.34 12.34
N LEU A 12 6.77 0.34 12.27
CA LEU A 12 6.47 -1.05 12.59
C LEU A 12 7.12 -1.41 13.92
N SER A 13 6.36 -1.32 15.01
CA SER A 13 6.84 -1.69 16.34
C SER A 13 7.29 -3.15 16.39
N PHE A 14 8.46 -3.41 16.99
CA PHE A 14 9.04 -4.76 17.16
C PHE A 14 9.30 -5.54 15.84
N CYS A 15 9.37 -4.86 14.69
CA CYS A 15 9.74 -5.48 13.42
C CYS A 15 11.26 -5.44 13.25
N ARG A 16 11.89 -6.59 13.01
CA ARG A 16 13.31 -6.66 12.64
C ARG A 16 13.47 -6.28 11.18
N ILE A 17 14.64 -5.75 10.82
CA ILE A 17 14.94 -5.37 9.44
C ILE A 17 14.79 -6.54 8.45
N ASN A 18 15.14 -7.76 8.86
CA ASN A 18 15.01 -8.97 8.04
C ASN A 18 13.55 -9.39 7.81
N ASP A 19 12.65 -9.00 8.72
CA ASP A 19 11.23 -9.34 8.66
C ASP A 19 10.41 -8.24 7.97
N LEU A 20 11.05 -7.16 7.50
CA LEU A 20 10.37 -6.01 6.91
C LEU A 20 9.53 -6.38 5.68
N ASP A 21 10.11 -7.13 4.74
CA ASP A 21 9.41 -7.54 3.52
C ASP A 21 8.21 -8.45 3.85
N THR A 22 8.38 -9.35 4.81
CA THR A 22 7.29 -10.21 5.32
C THR A 22 6.17 -9.37 5.93
N ALA A 23 6.52 -8.41 6.79
CA ALA A 23 5.53 -7.52 7.40
C ALA A 23 4.78 -6.69 6.35
N LEU A 24 5.48 -6.14 5.36
CA LEU A 24 4.87 -5.36 4.29
C LEU A 24 3.94 -6.19 3.40
N ASN A 25 4.29 -7.45 3.11
CA ASN A 25 3.45 -8.38 2.35
C ASN A 25 2.16 -8.77 3.10
N HIS A 26 2.16 -8.69 4.43
CA HIS A 26 0.95 -8.89 5.24
C HIS A 26 0.11 -7.62 5.40
N ILE A 27 0.72 -6.43 5.30
CA ILE A 27 0.02 -5.15 5.41
C ILE A 27 -0.68 -4.78 4.11
N PHE A 28 -0.02 -5.00 2.96
CA PHE A 28 -0.55 -4.61 1.67
C PHE A 28 -1.14 -5.81 0.91
N PRO A 29 -2.31 -5.62 0.27
CA PRO A 29 -2.96 -6.69 -0.48
C PRO A 29 -2.36 -6.89 -1.88
N LEU A 30 -1.31 -6.15 -2.22
CA LEU A 30 -0.59 -6.24 -3.49
C LEU A 30 0.92 -6.25 -3.19
N PRO A 31 1.74 -6.81 -4.10
CA PRO A 31 3.19 -6.72 -3.98
C PRO A 31 3.63 -5.27 -3.83
N THR A 32 4.45 -4.97 -2.82
CA THR A 32 4.88 -3.59 -2.56
C THR A 32 5.67 -2.97 -3.70
N GLY A 33 6.40 -3.77 -4.48
CA GLY A 33 7.13 -3.30 -5.67
C GLY A 33 6.23 -2.79 -6.79
N ASP A 34 4.97 -3.22 -6.85
CA ASP A 34 3.99 -2.74 -7.84
C ASP A 34 3.33 -1.43 -7.39
N ILE A 35 3.32 -1.15 -6.07
CA ILE A 35 2.66 0.02 -5.47
C ILE A 35 3.66 1.16 -5.26
N PHE A 36 4.89 0.85 -4.84
CA PHE A 36 5.89 1.82 -4.44
C PHE A 36 7.17 1.68 -5.26
N SER A 37 7.56 2.73 -5.95
CA SER A 37 8.78 2.73 -6.76
C SER A 37 10.06 2.84 -5.93
N ASN A 38 9.99 3.48 -4.75
CA ASN A 38 11.15 3.68 -3.89
C ASN A 38 10.74 3.55 -2.41
N ARG A 39 11.66 3.05 -1.58
CA ARG A 39 11.50 2.92 -0.13
C ARG A 39 12.76 3.35 0.60
N MET A 40 12.57 4.09 1.70
CA MET A 40 13.63 4.45 2.64
C MET A 40 13.33 3.76 3.97
N VAL A 41 14.36 3.22 4.61
CA VAL A 41 14.21 2.43 5.84
C VAL A 41 15.20 2.93 6.88
N TRP A 42 14.69 3.23 8.07
CA TRP A 42 15.47 3.55 9.27
C TRP A 42 15.09 2.56 10.36
N PHE A 43 16.06 1.84 10.91
CA PHE A 43 15.80 0.79 11.90
C PHE A 43 16.59 1.00 13.21
N GLU A 44 17.61 1.86 13.22
CA GLU A 44 18.30 2.24 14.44
C GLU A 44 17.64 3.45 15.10
N ASP A 45 17.55 3.45 16.43
CA ASP A 45 16.90 4.52 17.20
C ASP A 45 17.43 5.91 16.86
N LYS A 46 18.75 6.05 16.69
CA LYS A 46 19.38 7.34 16.34
C LYS A 46 18.92 7.84 14.98
N GLN A 47 18.82 6.95 14.00
CA GLN A 47 18.34 7.28 12.67
C GLN A 47 16.87 7.68 12.70
N ILE A 48 16.04 6.90 13.41
CA ILE A 48 14.61 7.16 13.56
C ILE A 48 14.38 8.53 14.21
N LEU A 49 15.09 8.83 15.30
CA LEU A 49 14.99 10.13 15.98
C LEU A 49 15.39 11.29 15.06
N SER A 50 16.49 11.14 14.31
CA SER A 50 16.91 12.17 13.35
C SER A 50 15.88 12.40 12.25
N GLU A 51 15.27 11.34 11.73
CA GLU A 51 14.28 11.44 10.67
C GLU A 51 12.96 12.04 11.17
N ILE A 52 12.54 11.73 12.40
CA ILE A 52 11.34 12.35 13.01
C ILE A 52 11.51 13.87 13.09
N VAL A 53 12.71 14.37 13.42
CA VAL A 53 12.98 15.81 13.45
C VAL A 53 12.85 16.42 12.05
N ILE A 54 13.36 15.74 11.02
CA ILE A 54 13.23 16.18 9.61
C ILE A 54 11.76 16.19 9.17
N MET A 55 11.01 15.12 9.48
CA MET A 55 9.59 14.98 9.12
C MET A 55 8.72 16.06 9.78
N ARG A 56 9.06 16.52 11.00
CA ARG A 56 8.36 17.63 11.66
C ARG A 56 8.52 18.97 10.93
N GLY A 57 9.57 19.14 10.12
CA GLY A 57 9.76 20.32 9.29
C GLY A 57 8.88 20.37 8.04
N VAL A 58 8.07 19.33 7.78
CA VAL A 58 7.15 19.30 6.63
C VAL A 58 5.95 20.18 6.92
N GLU A 59 5.76 21.21 6.09
CA GLU A 59 4.61 22.12 6.12
C GLU A 59 3.27 21.37 6.23
N PRO A 60 2.34 21.78 7.13
CA PRO A 60 1.06 21.11 7.33
C PRO A 60 0.22 21.00 6.05
N ALA A 61 0.35 21.95 5.13
CA ALA A 61 -0.34 21.93 3.83
C ALA A 61 0.05 20.74 2.94
N ARG A 62 1.20 20.09 3.22
CA ARG A 62 1.67 18.90 2.50
C ARG A 62 1.24 17.59 3.17
N TRP A 63 0.51 17.66 4.28
CA TRP A 63 -0.06 16.49 4.92
C TRP A 63 -1.33 16.11 4.16
N ASN A 64 -1.40 14.86 3.73
CA ASN A 64 -2.59 14.38 3.02
C ASN A 64 -3.55 13.77 4.03
N THR A 65 -4.81 14.18 3.97
CA THR A 65 -5.88 13.49 4.68
C THR A 65 -6.26 12.22 3.94
N PRO A 66 -6.58 11.13 4.66
CA PRO A 66 -7.09 9.93 4.02
C PRO A 66 -8.39 10.25 3.27
N LEU A 67 -8.59 9.58 2.14
CA LEU A 67 -9.86 9.63 1.42
C LEU A 67 -10.98 9.11 2.34
N PRO A 68 -12.21 9.64 2.22
CA PRO A 68 -13.34 9.13 2.98
C PRO A 68 -13.50 7.63 2.69
N LEU A 69 -13.66 6.84 3.75
CA LEU A 69 -13.85 5.39 3.65
C LEU A 69 -15.14 5.11 2.87
N SER A 70 -15.00 4.61 1.63
CA SER A 70 -16.10 3.91 0.98
C SER A 70 -16.34 2.62 1.75
N VAL A 71 -17.49 2.51 2.42
CA VAL A 71 -17.91 1.32 3.19
C VAL A 71 -18.31 0.14 2.27
N GLY A 72 -18.01 0.22 0.97
CA GLY A 72 -18.01 -0.95 0.11
C GLY A 72 -16.76 -1.77 0.41
N LYS A 73 -16.93 -3.00 0.93
CA LYS A 73 -15.88 -4.03 0.92
C LYS A 73 -15.45 -4.22 -0.53
N ASN A 74 -14.44 -3.47 -0.96
CA ASN A 74 -13.75 -3.73 -2.21
C ASN A 74 -12.95 -5.00 -1.96
N GLU A 75 -13.59 -6.16 -2.14
CA GLU A 75 -12.85 -7.38 -2.43
C GLU A 75 -11.83 -6.99 -3.48
N THR A 76 -10.55 -7.18 -3.19
CA THR A 76 -9.46 -6.86 -4.11
C THR A 76 -9.82 -7.48 -5.43
N ILE A 77 -10.28 -6.63 -6.35
CA ILE A 77 -11.06 -7.02 -7.52
C ILE A 77 -10.20 -8.03 -8.26
N ASN A 78 -10.58 -9.31 -8.11
CA ASN A 78 -9.94 -10.45 -8.74
C ASN A 78 -8.54 -10.86 -8.28
N ALA A 79 -8.13 -10.67 -7.02
CA ALA A 79 -6.86 -11.22 -6.51
C ALA A 79 -7.04 -12.03 -5.21
N THR A 80 -6.55 -13.27 -5.19
CA THR A 80 -6.48 -14.11 -3.98
C THR A 80 -5.04 -14.42 -3.60
N HIS A 81 -4.72 -14.34 -2.31
CA HIS A 81 -3.44 -14.75 -1.76
C HIS A 81 -3.45 -16.25 -1.45
N ASP A 82 -2.64 -17.04 -2.16
CA ASP A 82 -2.60 -18.51 -2.02
C ASP A 82 -1.71 -19.01 -0.87
N GLY A 83 -1.20 -18.09 -0.03
CA GLY A 83 -0.25 -18.39 1.04
C GLY A 83 1.21 -18.17 0.63
N ARG A 84 1.54 -18.05 -0.67
CA ARG A 84 2.89 -17.72 -1.15
C ARG A 84 2.93 -16.52 -2.10
N HIS A 85 1.88 -16.29 -2.88
CA HIS A 85 1.83 -15.23 -3.88
C HIS A 85 0.40 -14.77 -4.18
N TRP A 86 0.29 -13.53 -4.62
CA TRP A 86 -0.95 -12.96 -5.13
C TRP A 86 -1.17 -13.43 -6.58
N ARG A 87 -2.30 -14.08 -6.85
CA ARG A 87 -2.72 -14.41 -8.22
C ARG A 87 -4.00 -13.66 -8.57
N ARG A 88 -4.02 -13.08 -9.78
CA ARG A 88 -5.24 -12.52 -10.34
C ARG A 88 -6.03 -13.59 -11.11
N TYR A 89 -7.34 -13.66 -10.91
CA TYR A 89 -8.21 -14.48 -11.75
C TYR A 89 -8.71 -13.65 -12.93
N PRO A 90 -8.55 -14.11 -14.18
CA PRO A 90 -9.10 -13.38 -15.32
C PRO A 90 -10.63 -13.42 -15.24
N GLU A 91 -11.26 -12.25 -15.33
CA GLU A 91 -12.70 -12.18 -15.53
C GLU A 91 -13.05 -12.49 -16.99
N PRO A 92 -13.95 -13.45 -17.26
CA PRO A 92 -14.41 -13.71 -18.60
C PRO A 92 -15.29 -12.56 -19.09
N HIS A 93 -14.73 -11.69 -19.94
CA HIS A 93 -15.51 -10.71 -20.68
C HIS A 93 -16.17 -11.37 -21.90
N ARG A 94 -17.51 -11.36 -21.94
CA ARG A 94 -18.24 -11.64 -23.18
C ARG A 94 -18.31 -10.35 -24.00
N LEU A 95 -17.77 -10.40 -25.22
CA LEU A 95 -18.12 -9.40 -26.24
C LEU A 95 -19.64 -9.49 -26.42
N THR A 96 -20.32 -8.36 -26.30
CA THR A 96 -21.78 -8.25 -26.39
C THR A 96 -22.31 -9.07 -27.57
N THR A 97 -23.24 -9.99 -27.31
CA THR A 97 -24.11 -10.50 -28.37
C THR A 97 -24.85 -9.30 -28.90
N ARG A 98 -24.46 -8.89 -30.12
CA ARG A 98 -25.21 -8.10 -31.09
C ARG A 98 -26.65 -7.86 -30.62
N GLU A 99 -26.94 -6.63 -30.20
CA GLU A 99 -28.32 -6.16 -30.08
C GLU A 99 -29.01 -6.48 -31.40
N GLU A 100 -29.99 -7.36 -31.30
CA GLU A 100 -30.96 -7.68 -32.35
C GLU A 100 -31.79 -6.42 -32.55
N GLN A 101 -31.30 -5.51 -33.40
CA GLN A 101 -32.12 -4.47 -34.01
C GLN A 101 -33.09 -5.17 -34.97
N ALA A 102 -34.31 -5.39 -34.49
CA ALA A 102 -35.50 -5.64 -35.30
C ALA A 102 -36.54 -4.57 -34.96
#